data_AF-A0A1Q7YEC1-F1
#
_entry.id   AF-A0A1Q7YEC1-F1
#
_cell.length_a   1.000
_cell.length_b   1.000
_cell.length_c   1.000
_cell.angle_alpha   90.00
_cell.angle_beta   90.00
_cell.angle_gamma   90.00
#
_symmetry.space_group_name_H-M   'P 1'
#
loop_
_entity.id
_entity.type
_entity.pdbx_description
1 polymer ?
#
loop_
_entity_poly.entity_id
_entity_poly.type
_entity_poly.pdbx_seq_one_letter_code
_entity_poly.pdbx_strand_id
1 'polypeptide(L)'
;MRAAVKFINGKIVAPIAFTGSYNVAMLGCIRFQGWADTDINLEFDRARQVLSARVQVTDIHLSNVPTLVNGIVVDMVQSSIDQRINPVEILQAAQLSTRLPIAAAGGALRLRATEVRPEIVDGALRLHIFYEFVRDDS
;
A
#
# COMPACT_ATOMS: atom_id res chain seq x y z
N MET A 1 14.00 11.12 -13.26
CA MET A 1 13.10 9.97 -13.04
C MET A 1 11.69 10.49 -12.85
N ARG A 2 10.68 9.89 -13.51
CA ARG A 2 9.26 10.23 -13.26
C ARG A 2 8.67 9.14 -12.38
N ALA A 3 8.40 9.46 -11.12
CA ALA A 3 7.63 8.58 -10.24
C ALA A 3 6.19 8.61 -10.73
N ALA A 4 5.74 7.50 -11.33
CA ALA A 4 4.37 7.34 -11.79
C ALA A 4 3.89 5.96 -11.36
N VAL A 5 2.69 5.93 -10.77
CA VAL A 5 1.98 4.68 -10.50
C VAL A 5 1.55 4.10 -11.84
N LYS A 6 1.80 2.80 -12.04
CA LYS A 6 1.41 2.06 -13.24
C LYS A 6 0.55 0.87 -12.84
N PHE A 7 -0.41 0.57 -13.70
CA PHE A 7 -1.34 -0.54 -13.58
C PHE A 7 -1.05 -1.51 -14.72
N ILE A 8 -0.22 -2.52 -14.45
CA ILE A 8 0.30 -3.41 -15.50
C ILE A 8 0.25 -4.86 -15.03
N ASN A 9 -0.10 -5.78 -15.93
CA ASN A 9 -0.14 -7.22 -15.65
C ASN A 9 -0.92 -7.60 -14.38
N GLY A 10 -2.05 -6.92 -14.13
CA GLY A 10 -2.86 -7.18 -12.94
C GLY A 10 -2.25 -6.68 -11.62
N LYS A 11 -1.20 -5.85 -11.67
CA LYS A 11 -0.51 -5.28 -10.49
C LYS A 11 -0.47 -3.76 -10.51
N ILE A 12 -0.41 -3.17 -9.32
CA ILE A 12 -0.07 -1.76 -9.11
C ILE A 12 1.43 -1.71 -8.84
N VAL A 13 2.19 -0.98 -9.65
CA VAL A 13 3.63 -0.85 -9.47
C VAL A 13 4.03 0.62 -9.48
N ALA A 14 5.00 0.97 -8.65
CA ALA A 14 5.53 2.33 -8.60
C ALA A 14 7.02 2.30 -8.23
N PRO A 15 7.88 3.04 -8.93
CA PRO A 15 9.27 3.12 -8.55
C PRO A 15 9.46 4.21 -7.48
N ILE A 16 10.20 3.89 -6.42
CA ILE A 16 10.46 4.79 -5.29
C ILE A 16 11.93 5.19 -5.28
N ALA A 17 12.22 6.46 -5.52
CA ALA A 17 13.57 7.00 -5.41
C ALA A 17 13.97 7.19 -3.94
N PHE A 18 15.21 6.91 -3.61
CA PHE A 18 15.75 7.10 -2.27
C PHE A 18 17.19 7.61 -2.29
N THR A 19 17.57 8.24 -1.18
CA THR A 19 18.94 8.64 -0.88
C THR A 19 19.17 8.43 0.61
N GLY A 20 20.41 8.13 0.99
CA GLY A 20 20.77 7.98 2.38
C GLY A 20 22.27 7.94 2.58
N SER A 21 22.66 7.70 3.82
CA SER A 21 24.05 7.52 4.18
C SER A 21 24.19 6.58 5.36
N TYR A 22 25.25 5.78 5.39
CA TYR A 22 25.57 4.91 6.52
C TYR A 22 27.06 5.01 6.85
N ASN A 23 27.38 4.84 8.14
CA ASN A 23 28.77 4.83 8.61
C ASN A 23 29.29 3.39 8.58
N VAL A 24 30.39 3.18 7.85
CA VAL A 24 31.12 1.90 7.88
C VAL A 24 32.35 2.09 8.75
N ALA A 25 32.56 1.16 9.68
CA ALA A 25 33.80 1.15 10.45
C ALA A 25 35.00 1.15 9.48
N MET A 26 35.98 2.03 9.73
CA MET A 26 37.18 2.30 8.92
C MET A 26 37.01 3.05 7.58
N LEU A 27 35.84 3.04 6.92
CA LEU A 27 35.64 3.75 5.63
C LEU A 27 34.90 5.09 5.74
N GLY A 28 34.35 5.40 6.92
CA GLY A 28 33.61 6.65 7.15
C GLY A 28 32.17 6.60 6.61
N CYS A 29 31.59 7.78 6.40
CA CYS A 29 30.21 7.93 5.98
C CYS A 29 30.08 7.75 4.45
N ILE A 30 29.42 6.68 4.03
CA ILE A 30 29.13 6.41 2.62
C ILE A 30 27.73 6.89 2.31
N ARG A 31 27.61 7.75 1.31
CA ARG A 31 26.31 8.15 0.73
C ARG A 31 25.92 7.19 -0.37
N PHE A 32 24.64 6.89 -0.45
CA PHE A 32 24.06 6.09 -1.51
C PHE A 32 22.76 6.72 -1.99
N GLN A 33 22.44 6.49 -3.25
CA GLN A 33 21.19 6.90 -3.86
C GLN A 33 20.77 5.87 -4.90
N GLY A 34 19.49 5.79 -5.16
CA GLY A 34 18.96 4.79 -6.07
C GLY A 34 17.44 4.87 -6.20
N TRP A 35 16.87 3.83 -6.78
CA TRP A 35 15.44 3.61 -6.76
C TRP A 35 15.10 2.14 -6.52
N ALA A 36 13.95 1.91 -5.92
CA ALA A 36 13.37 0.59 -5.73
C ALA A 36 12.19 0.44 -6.68
N ASP A 37 12.12 -0.69 -7.38
CA ASP A 37 10.88 -1.12 -8.02
C ASP A 37 10.01 -1.78 -6.95
N THR A 38 8.72 -1.45 -6.94
CA THR A 38 7.81 -1.95 -5.90
C THR A 38 6.49 -2.45 -6.49
N ASP A 39 5.97 -3.50 -5.86
CA ASP A 39 4.61 -4.00 -6.04
C ASP A 39 3.73 -3.47 -4.89
N ILE A 40 2.55 -2.95 -5.23
CA ILE A 40 1.58 -2.42 -4.26
C ILE A 40 0.39 -3.37 -4.21
N ASN A 41 0.23 -4.05 -3.08
CA ASN A 41 -0.84 -5.03 -2.85
C ASN A 41 -1.94 -4.42 -2.00
N LEU A 42 -3.21 -4.66 -2.36
CA LEU A 42 -4.37 -4.17 -1.60
C LEU A 42 -4.93 -5.30 -0.73
N GLU A 43 -5.23 -4.99 0.52
CA GLU A 43 -5.74 -5.92 1.52
C GLU A 43 -6.93 -5.30 2.26
N PHE A 44 -8.05 -6.01 2.28
CA PHE A 44 -9.26 -5.61 2.98
C PHE A 44 -9.37 -6.31 4.33
N ASP A 45 -9.37 -5.52 5.41
CA ASP A 45 -9.68 -5.98 6.75
C ASP A 45 -11.18 -5.81 7.01
N ARG A 46 -11.91 -6.94 7.01
CA ARG A 46 -13.36 -6.96 7.26
C ARG A 46 -13.72 -6.57 8.70
N ALA A 47 -12.87 -6.85 9.68
CA ALA A 47 -13.15 -6.52 11.07
C ALA A 47 -13.04 -5.01 11.30
N ARG A 48 -11.96 -4.41 10.78
CA ARG A 48 -11.71 -2.96 10.87
C ARG A 48 -12.49 -2.14 9.85
N GLN A 49 -13.03 -2.78 8.82
CA GLN A 49 -13.66 -2.12 7.67
C GLN A 49 -12.69 -1.14 6.99
N VAL A 50 -11.47 -1.60 6.71
CA VAL A 50 -10.39 -0.79 6.11
C VAL A 50 -9.83 -1.52 4.88
N LEU A 51 -9.69 -0.80 3.77
CA LEU A 51 -8.89 -1.23 2.64
C LEU A 51 -7.52 -0.56 2.76
N SER A 52 -6.49 -1.38 2.93
CA SER A 52 -5.10 -0.92 3.06
C SER A 52 -4.26 -1.36 1.86
N ALA A 53 -3.19 -0.63 1.60
CA ALA A 53 -2.17 -0.99 0.62
C ALA A 53 -0.85 -1.31 1.34
N ARG A 54 -0.15 -2.33 0.85
CA ARG A 54 1.19 -2.71 1.27
C ARG A 54 2.13 -2.66 0.09
N VAL A 55 3.14 -1.80 0.21
CA VAL A 55 4.24 -1.63 -0.74
C VAL A 55 5.31 -2.68 -0.44
N GLN A 56 5.71 -3.46 -1.43
CA GLN A 56 6.78 -4.46 -1.31
C GLN A 56 7.86 -4.15 -2.34
N VAL A 57 9.11 -4.12 -1.91
CA VAL A 57 10.24 -3.94 -2.83
C VAL A 57 10.47 -5.24 -3.59
N THR A 58 10.56 -5.14 -4.92
CA THR A 58 10.84 -6.28 -5.81
C THR A 58 12.25 -6.24 -6.36
N ASP A 59 12.79 -5.05 -6.62
CA ASP A 59 14.16 -4.86 -7.09
C ASP A 59 14.72 -3.52 -6.63
N ILE A 60 16.05 -3.40 -6.55
CA ILE A 60 16.74 -2.19 -6.14
C ILE A 60 17.89 -1.86 -7.09
N HIS A 61 17.88 -0.62 -7.54
CA HIS A 61 18.88 -0.06 -8.44
C HIS A 61 19.69 1.00 -7.70
N LEU A 62 20.95 0.69 -7.39
CA LEU A 62 21.86 1.60 -6.70
C LEU A 62 22.79 2.31 -7.69
N SER A 63 23.06 3.58 -7.41
CA SER A 63 24.08 4.36 -8.11
C SER A 63 25.30 4.57 -7.21
N ASN A 64 26.51 4.38 -7.75
CA ASN A 64 27.79 4.66 -7.09
C ASN A 64 28.07 3.88 -5.79
N VAL A 65 27.55 2.66 -5.66
CA VAL A 65 27.80 1.80 -4.49
C VAL A 65 28.60 0.55 -4.90
N PRO A 66 29.69 0.17 -4.19
CA PRO A 66 30.41 -1.08 -4.44
C PRO A 66 29.49 -2.31 -4.29
N THR A 67 29.57 -3.28 -5.21
CA THR A 67 28.70 -4.46 -5.24
C THR A 67 28.70 -5.30 -3.95
N LEU A 68 29.78 -5.26 -3.17
CA LEU A 68 29.89 -5.98 -1.89
C LEU A 68 28.91 -5.51 -0.80
N VAL A 69 28.35 -4.28 -0.87
CA VAL A 69 27.46 -3.75 0.18
C VAL A 69 25.98 -3.72 -0.22
N ASN A 70 25.62 -4.24 -1.41
CA ASN A 70 24.26 -4.18 -1.95
C ASN A 70 23.20 -4.83 -1.04
N GLY A 71 23.51 -5.97 -0.41
CA GLY A 71 22.54 -6.70 0.44
C GLY A 71 22.08 -5.91 1.66
N ILE A 72 22.98 -5.18 2.32
CA ILE A 72 22.66 -4.37 3.51
C ILE A 72 21.74 -3.19 3.15
N VAL A 73 21.94 -2.60 1.97
CA VAL A 73 21.12 -1.47 1.51
C VAL A 73 19.69 -1.92 1.19
N VAL A 74 19.51 -3.14 0.67
CA VAL A 74 18.18 -3.69 0.38
C VAL A 74 17.34 -3.81 1.64
N ASP A 75 17.87 -4.44 2.68
CA ASP A 75 17.17 -4.61 3.95
C ASP A 75 16.84 -3.26 4.60
N MET A 76 17.72 -2.27 4.46
CA MET A 76 17.49 -0.94 5.00
C MET A 76 16.38 -0.17 4.24
N VAL A 77 16.33 -0.29 2.91
CA VAL A 77 15.26 0.32 2.10
C VAL A 77 13.93 -0.35 2.40
N GLN A 78 13.88 -1.68 2.44
CA GLN A 78 12.67 -2.44 2.76
C GLN A 78 12.16 -2.10 4.16
N SER A 79 13.03 -2.15 5.18
CA SER A 79 12.65 -1.80 6.56
C SER A 79 12.17 -0.34 6.69
N SER A 80 12.74 0.59 5.93
CA SER A 80 12.30 1.98 5.91
C SER A 80 10.90 2.13 5.29
N ILE A 81 10.62 1.39 4.21
CA ILE A 81 9.29 1.35 3.58
C ILE A 81 8.28 0.74 4.55
N ASP A 82 8.64 -0.36 5.21
CA ASP A 82 7.77 -1.04 6.16
C ASP A 82 7.43 -0.18 7.38
N GLN A 83 8.37 0.64 7.86
CA GLN A 83 8.15 1.48 9.03
C GLN A 83 7.42 2.80 8.72
N ARG A 84 7.59 3.35 7.51
CA ARG A 84 7.16 4.73 7.21
C ARG A 84 6.03 4.82 6.20
N ILE A 85 5.89 3.84 5.32
CA ILE A 85 4.91 3.84 4.24
C ILE A 85 3.83 2.81 4.52
N ASN A 86 4.21 1.61 4.96
CA ASN A 86 3.25 0.54 5.21
C ASN A 86 2.62 0.62 6.62
N PRO A 87 1.33 0.27 6.76
CA PRO A 87 0.33 0.16 5.70
C PRO A 87 -0.20 1.56 5.28
N VAL A 88 -0.54 1.73 4.01
CA VAL A 88 -1.24 2.94 3.52
C VAL A 88 -2.74 2.69 3.55
N GLU A 89 -3.52 3.48 4.27
CA GLU A 89 -4.98 3.37 4.25
C GLU A 89 -5.56 4.02 2.98
N ILE A 90 -6.27 3.24 2.17
CA ILE A 90 -6.88 3.71 0.91
C ILE A 90 -8.35 4.07 1.13
N LEU A 91 -9.09 3.20 1.82
CA LEU A 91 -10.48 3.45 2.24
C LEU A 91 -10.64 3.11 3.72
N GLN A 92 -11.33 3.99 4.43
CA GLN A 92 -11.56 3.87 5.86
C GLN A 92 -13.00 3.42 6.18
N ALA A 93 -13.24 3.05 7.43
CA ALA A 93 -14.53 2.52 7.90
C ALA A 93 -15.72 3.44 7.59
N ALA A 94 -15.54 4.76 7.63
CA ALA A 94 -16.61 5.70 7.30
C ALA A 94 -17.05 5.62 5.82
N GLN A 95 -16.16 5.20 4.93
CA GLN A 95 -16.44 5.03 3.50
C GLN A 95 -16.97 3.63 3.18
N LEU A 96 -16.55 2.61 3.97
CA LEU A 96 -16.93 1.21 3.81
C LEU A 96 -18.11 0.80 4.68
N SER A 97 -18.57 1.69 5.56
CA SER A 97 -19.70 1.45 6.43
C SER A 97 -20.47 2.74 6.70
N THR A 98 -21.61 2.87 6.02
CA THR A 98 -22.48 4.04 6.11
C THR A 98 -23.84 3.69 6.68
N ARG A 99 -24.43 4.60 7.46
CA ARG A 99 -25.80 4.49 7.95
C ARG A 99 -26.76 4.97 6.87
N LEU A 100 -27.71 4.13 6.52
CA LEU A 100 -28.79 4.47 5.60
C LEU A 100 -30.10 4.60 6.38
N PRO A 101 -30.76 5.77 6.34
CA PRO A 101 -32.11 5.90 6.87
C PRO A 101 -33.08 5.20 5.92
N ILE A 102 -33.49 3.97 6.25
CA ILE A 102 -34.47 3.23 5.47
C ILE A 102 -35.81 3.30 6.21
N ALA A 103 -36.65 4.26 5.83
CA ALA A 103 -37.97 4.49 6.44
C ALA A 103 -38.87 3.24 6.44
N ALA A 104 -38.69 2.34 5.46
CA ALA A 104 -39.45 1.09 5.34
C ALA A 104 -39.05 0.00 6.35
N ALA A 105 -37.90 0.10 7.01
CA ALA A 105 -37.39 -0.92 7.93
C ALA A 105 -37.71 -0.66 9.42
N GLY A 106 -38.40 0.44 9.74
CA GLY A 106 -38.73 0.80 11.13
C GLY A 106 -37.51 1.18 11.99
N GLY A 107 -36.36 1.48 11.38
CA GLY A 107 -35.11 1.81 12.07
C GLY A 107 -33.97 2.11 11.09
N ALA A 108 -32.79 2.49 11.60
CA ALA A 108 -31.60 2.70 10.77
C ALA A 108 -30.96 1.36 10.39
N LEU A 109 -30.58 1.22 9.13
CA LEU A 109 -29.76 0.11 8.64
C LEU A 109 -28.35 0.61 8.40
N ARG A 110 -27.36 -0.20 8.74
CA ARG A 110 -25.96 0.07 8.46
C ARG A 110 -25.50 -0.82 7.32
N LEU A 111 -24.93 -0.21 6.29
CA LEU A 111 -24.18 -0.93 5.27
C LEU A 111 -22.83 -1.34 5.87
N ARG A 112 -22.43 -2.58 5.65
CA ARG A 112 -21.14 -3.10 6.06
C ARG A 112 -20.51 -3.86 4.90
N ALA A 113 -19.31 -3.48 4.51
CA ALA A 113 -18.59 -4.20 3.46
C ALA A 113 -18.24 -5.61 3.94
N THR A 114 -18.63 -6.63 3.18
CA THR A 114 -18.29 -8.03 3.44
C THR A 114 -17.04 -8.46 2.68
N GLU A 115 -16.80 -7.85 1.53
CA GLU A 115 -15.68 -8.15 0.65
C GLU A 115 -15.34 -6.93 -0.22
N VAL A 116 -14.05 -6.73 -0.48
CA VAL A 116 -13.55 -5.75 -1.45
C VAL A 116 -12.59 -6.47 -2.39
N ARG A 117 -12.93 -6.55 -3.68
CA ARG A 117 -12.09 -7.17 -4.70
C ARG A 117 -11.45 -6.10 -5.58
N PRO A 118 -10.11 -5.95 -5.52
CA PRO A 118 -9.39 -5.11 -6.46
C PRO A 118 -9.23 -5.83 -7.81
N GLU A 119 -9.51 -5.13 -8.89
CA GLU A 119 -9.29 -5.59 -10.26
C GLU A 119 -8.53 -4.52 -11.04
N ILE A 120 -7.49 -4.94 -11.75
CA ILE A 120 -6.68 -4.05 -12.57
C ILE A 120 -6.90 -4.38 -14.03
N VAL A 121 -7.57 -3.47 -14.72
CA VAL A 121 -8.03 -3.64 -16.10
C VAL A 121 -7.96 -2.30 -16.83
N ASP A 122 -7.56 -2.32 -18.09
CA ASP A 122 -7.43 -1.13 -18.95
C ASP A 122 -6.53 -0.03 -18.36
N GLY A 123 -5.50 -0.40 -17.60
CA GLY A 123 -4.59 0.55 -16.97
C GLY A 123 -5.20 1.33 -15.81
N ALA A 124 -6.31 0.85 -15.24
CA ALA A 124 -6.99 1.45 -14.09
C ALA A 124 -7.23 0.42 -12.98
N LEU A 125 -7.35 0.91 -11.74
CA LEU A 125 -7.82 0.13 -10.60
C LEU A 125 -9.34 0.25 -10.48
N ARG A 126 -10.04 -0.87 -10.50
CA ARG A 126 -11.47 -0.99 -10.18
C ARG A 126 -11.62 -1.72 -8.85
N LEU A 127 -12.51 -1.23 -8.00
CA LEU A 127 -12.83 -1.85 -6.72
C LEU A 127 -14.26 -2.35 -6.74
N HIS A 128 -14.45 -3.66 -6.59
CA HIS A 128 -15.77 -4.26 -6.43
C HIS A 128 -16.04 -4.46 -4.94
N ILE A 129 -17.00 -3.72 -4.39
CA ILE A 129 -17.31 -3.76 -2.95
C ILE A 129 -18.68 -4.42 -2.75
N PHE A 130 -18.70 -5.49 -1.98
CA PHE A 130 -19.91 -6.22 -1.60
C PHE A 130 -20.34 -5.79 -0.20
N TYR A 131 -21.64 -5.54 -0.04
CA TYR A 131 -22.20 -5.05 1.22
C TYR A 131 -23.26 -6.00 1.77
N GLU A 132 -23.34 -6.07 3.09
CA GLU A 132 -24.50 -6.57 3.84
C GLU A 132 -25.21 -5.42 4.55
N PHE A 133 -26.54 -5.53 4.67
CA PHE A 133 -27.32 -4.66 5.52
C PHE A 133 -27.39 -5.28 6.92
N VAL A 134 -26.92 -4.55 7.92
CA VAL A 134 -27.06 -4.94 9.33
C VAL A 134 -27.96 -3.94 10.04
N ARG A 135 -28.70 -4.41 11.06
CA ARG A 135 -29.45 -3.51 11.93
C ARG A 135 -28.46 -2.62 12.69
N ASP A 136 -28.78 -1.34 12.77
CA ASP A 136 -27.99 -0.39 13.56
C ASP A 136 -28.52 -0.41 14.99
N ASP A 137 -27.87 -1.17 15.87
CA ASP A 137 -28.28 -1.36 17.27
C ASP A 137 -27.82 -0.20 18.19
N SER A 138 -27.87 1.03 17.65
CA SER A 138 -27.45 2.26 18.37
C SER A 138 -28.46 2.69 19.43
#